data_AF-A0A8C6WP83-F1
#
_entry.id   AF-A0A8C6WP83-F1
#
_cell.length_a   1.000
_cell.length_b   1.000
_cell.length_c   1.000
_cell.angle_alpha   90.00
_cell.angle_beta   90.00
_cell.angle_gamma   90.00
#
_symmetry.space_group_name_H-M   'P 1'
#
loop_
_entity.id
_entity.type
_entity.pdbx_description
1 polymer ?
#
loop_
_entity_poly.entity_id
_entity_poly.type
_entity_poly.pdbx_seq_one_letter_code
_entity_poly.pdbx_strand_id
1 'polypeptide(L)'
;MTEAALVVAAQGSPSSPLVFVSFQKNEQRKFKFLEGEPKALGITQICLSVFHSSCVASLFAAGMLKTGLEIPSFVCSLLAFIAGSVAIAAKNLHLPTLRACLGMEIVSFVACLFNLSFTMIKMMDLRVFCYGFDDDQLEPWCRNTQAGHVHFFTELTVIQVALFAISITLVCYAAKVVNCCGPAPRVPVITIPAAPAPPQ
;
A
#
# COMPACT_ATOMS: atom_id res chain seq x y z
N MET A 1 23.83 -6.78 -16.97
CA MET A 1 24.20 -5.76 -17.97
C MET A 1 24.38 -4.44 -17.24
N THR A 2 25.54 -4.32 -16.59
CA THR A 2 26.68 -3.45 -16.98
C THR A 2 26.50 -2.05 -16.41
N GLU A 3 27.09 -1.83 -15.22
CA GLU A 3 27.27 -0.52 -14.60
C GLU A 3 28.02 0.41 -15.56
N ALA A 4 27.39 1.50 -15.96
CA ALA A 4 28.06 2.57 -16.68
C ALA A 4 28.54 3.62 -15.67
N ALA A 5 29.80 3.52 -15.25
CA ALA A 5 30.51 4.62 -14.61
C ALA A 5 30.88 5.64 -15.69
N LEU A 6 30.25 6.81 -15.68
CA LEU A 6 30.55 7.89 -16.63
C LEU A 6 31.61 8.80 -16.00
N VAL A 7 32.85 8.67 -16.47
CA VAL A 7 34.00 9.47 -16.02
C VAL A 7 33.95 10.82 -16.74
N VAL A 8 33.63 11.90 -16.02
CA VAL A 8 33.77 13.27 -16.54
C VAL A 8 35.15 13.78 -16.13
N ALA A 9 36.06 13.91 -17.10
CA ALA A 9 37.35 14.55 -16.91
C ALA A 9 37.20 16.08 -17.09
N ALA A 10 37.37 16.84 -16.02
CA ALA A 10 37.55 18.29 -16.12
C ALA A 10 39.00 18.59 -16.50
N GLN A 11 39.21 19.33 -17.59
CA GLN A 11 40.53 19.81 -18.00
C GLN A 11 40.95 21.02 -17.15
N GLY A 12 41.95 20.80 -16.30
CA GLY A 12 42.81 21.81 -15.68
C GLY A 12 44.13 21.15 -15.27
N SER A 13 45.24 21.53 -15.91
CA SER A 13 46.60 20.95 -15.74
C SER A 13 47.44 21.70 -14.68
N PRO A 14 48.60 21.19 -14.18
CA PRO A 14 49.19 19.84 -14.27
C PRO A 14 49.63 19.32 -12.88
N SER A 15 48.93 18.35 -12.29
CA SER A 15 49.48 17.23 -11.49
C SER A 15 48.35 16.51 -10.75
N SER A 16 48.10 15.27 -11.17
CA SER A 16 47.11 14.31 -10.64
C SER A 16 45.66 14.55 -11.07
N PRO A 17 45.10 13.71 -11.97
CA PRO A 17 43.68 13.73 -12.27
C PRO A 17 42.93 13.15 -11.07
N LEU A 18 42.25 14.01 -10.29
CA LEU A 18 41.33 13.57 -9.25
C LEU A 18 40.09 12.96 -9.91
N VAL A 19 39.91 11.64 -9.73
CA VAL A 19 38.71 10.93 -10.18
C VAL A 19 37.66 11.02 -9.09
N PHE A 20 36.63 11.83 -9.31
CA PHE A 20 35.48 11.95 -8.41
C PHE A 20 34.43 10.89 -8.78
N VAL A 21 34.24 9.87 -7.95
CA VAL A 21 33.18 8.87 -8.15
C VAL A 21 31.94 9.32 -7.38
N SER A 22 31.00 9.97 -8.08
CA SER A 22 29.68 10.28 -7.51
C SER A 22 28.71 9.15 -7.84
N PHE A 23 28.02 8.59 -6.83
CA PHE A 23 26.91 7.67 -7.06
C PHE A 23 25.72 8.47 -7.60
N GLN A 24 25.59 8.49 -8.92
CA GLN A 24 24.53 9.23 -9.58
C GLN A 24 23.18 8.52 -9.36
N LYS A 25 22.17 9.29 -8.96
CA LYS A 25 20.77 8.88 -8.87
C LYS A 25 20.32 8.28 -10.21
N ASN A 26 20.06 6.97 -10.25
CA ASN A 26 19.70 6.28 -11.48
C ASN A 26 18.24 6.59 -11.88
N GLU A 27 18.05 7.41 -12.91
CA GLU A 27 16.74 7.82 -13.42
C GLU A 27 15.93 6.65 -14.01
N GLN A 28 16.58 5.56 -14.43
CA GLN A 28 15.90 4.41 -15.02
C GLN A 28 15.01 3.64 -14.03
N ARG A 29 15.22 3.81 -12.71
CA ARG A 29 14.32 3.22 -11.70
C ARG A 29 12.97 3.94 -11.57
N LYS A 30 12.85 5.19 -12.03
CA LYS A 30 11.54 5.89 -12.09
C LYS A 30 10.60 5.23 -13.11
N PHE A 31 11.15 4.82 -14.25
CA PHE A 31 10.39 4.12 -15.29
C PHE A 31 9.84 2.79 -14.78
N LYS A 32 10.61 2.06 -13.96
CA LYS A 32 10.17 0.80 -13.34
C LYS A 32 9.06 0.96 -12.29
N PHE A 33 8.89 2.15 -11.70
CA PHE A 33 7.76 2.46 -10.80
C PHE A 33 6.52 2.87 -11.59
N LEU A 34 6.69 3.62 -12.68
CA LEU A 34 5.61 3.95 -13.62
C LEU A 34 5.07 2.71 -14.35
N GLU A 35 5.92 1.71 -14.57
CA GLU A 35 5.56 0.40 -15.13
C GLU A 35 4.62 -0.40 -14.21
N GLY A 36 4.67 -0.17 -12.90
CA GLY A 36 3.75 -0.79 -11.93
C GLY A 36 2.37 -0.12 -11.83
N GLU A 37 2.09 0.87 -12.69
CA GLU A 37 0.85 1.65 -12.75
C GLU A 37 0.22 1.99 -11.38
N PRO A 38 0.96 2.66 -10.46
CA PRO A 38 0.45 3.01 -9.13
C PRO A 38 -0.81 3.88 -9.19
N LYS A 39 -1.02 4.60 -10.30
CA LYS A 39 -2.25 5.33 -10.59
C LYS A 39 -3.45 4.40 -10.78
N ALA A 40 -3.29 3.30 -11.53
CA ALA A 40 -4.35 2.33 -11.73
C ALA A 40 -4.70 1.66 -10.40
N LEU A 41 -3.69 1.19 -9.66
CA LEU A 41 -3.86 0.61 -8.31
C LEU A 41 -4.57 1.56 -7.33
N GLY A 42 -4.21 2.84 -7.30
CA GLY A 42 -4.88 3.83 -6.46
C GLY A 42 -6.35 4.05 -6.85
N ILE A 43 -6.68 4.03 -8.14
CA ILE A 43 -8.07 4.11 -8.61
C ILE A 43 -8.85 2.88 -8.17
N THR A 44 -8.28 1.67 -8.33
CA THR A 44 -8.96 0.44 -7.89
C THR A 44 -9.18 0.44 -6.38
N GLN A 45 -8.22 0.91 -5.59
CA GLN A 45 -8.36 1.04 -4.14
C GLN A 45 -9.51 1.98 -3.74
N ILE A 46 -9.65 3.11 -4.44
CA ILE A 46 -10.79 4.02 -4.23
C ILE A 46 -12.11 3.34 -4.60
N CYS A 47 -12.19 2.73 -5.79
CA CYS A 47 -13.41 2.07 -6.26
C CYS A 47 -13.86 0.95 -5.31
N LEU A 48 -12.93 0.10 -4.87
CA LEU A 48 -13.21 -1.00 -3.94
C LEU A 48 -13.64 -0.47 -2.56
N SER A 49 -13.01 0.60 -2.06
CA SER A 49 -13.39 1.23 -0.80
C SER A 49 -14.79 1.84 -0.85
N VAL A 50 -15.14 2.53 -1.94
CA VAL A 50 -16.49 3.10 -2.14
C VAL A 50 -17.52 1.99 -2.22
N PHE A 51 -17.25 0.95 -3.01
CA PHE A 51 -18.15 -0.20 -3.12
C PHE A 51 -18.38 -0.87 -1.76
N HIS A 52 -17.31 -1.16 -1.00
CA HIS A 52 -17.41 -1.73 0.34
C HIS A 52 -18.25 -0.84 1.27
N SER A 53 -18.00 0.48 1.26
CA SER A 53 -18.76 1.45 2.08
C SER A 53 -20.24 1.51 1.69
N SER A 54 -20.56 1.45 0.40
CA SER A 54 -21.95 1.43 -0.09
C SER A 54 -22.69 0.17 0.31
N CYS A 55 -22.03 -0.99 0.24
CA CYS A 55 -22.57 -2.27 0.70
C CYS A 55 -22.89 -2.22 2.20
N VAL A 56 -21.95 -1.76 3.02
CA VAL A 56 -22.13 -1.61 4.48
C VAL A 56 -23.24 -0.61 4.80
N ALA A 57 -23.29 0.53 4.11
CA ALA A 57 -24.35 1.53 4.30
C ALA A 57 -25.74 0.98 3.96
N SER A 58 -25.84 0.16 2.90
CA SER A 58 -27.11 -0.48 2.50
C SER A 58 -27.59 -1.48 3.55
N LEU A 59 -26.69 -2.28 4.11
CA LEU A 59 -27.00 -3.20 5.20
C LEU A 59 -27.42 -2.47 6.50
N PHE A 60 -26.79 -1.33 6.78
CA PHE A 60 -27.18 -0.46 7.89
C PHE A 60 -28.59 0.10 7.70
N ALA A 61 -28.89 0.62 6.49
CA ALA A 61 -30.22 1.13 6.17
C ALA A 61 -31.32 0.04 6.24
N ALA A 62 -30.96 -1.21 5.93
CA ALA A 62 -31.86 -2.37 6.08
C ALA A 62 -32.07 -2.81 7.54
N GLY A 63 -31.43 -2.16 8.52
CA GLY A 63 -31.56 -2.51 9.94
C GLY A 63 -30.91 -3.84 10.34
N MET A 64 -30.13 -4.46 9.44
CA MET A 64 -29.48 -5.76 9.68
C MET A 64 -28.21 -5.64 10.54
N LEU A 65 -27.78 -4.42 10.85
CA LEU A 65 -26.49 -4.10 11.44
C LEU A 65 -26.65 -3.34 12.76
N LYS A 66 -25.97 -3.83 13.82
CA LYS A 66 -25.94 -3.17 15.14
C LYS A 66 -24.80 -2.16 15.22
N THR A 67 -25.09 -0.99 15.79
CA THR A 67 -24.30 0.26 15.75
C THR A 67 -22.86 0.16 16.29
N GLY A 68 -22.55 -0.80 17.17
CA GLY A 68 -21.24 -0.88 17.82
C GLY A 68 -20.10 -1.41 16.93
N LEU A 69 -20.41 -2.25 15.94
CA LEU A 69 -19.40 -2.96 15.13
C LEU A 69 -19.16 -2.35 13.74
N GLU A 70 -19.98 -1.40 13.32
CA GLU A 70 -19.94 -0.83 11.98
C GLU A 70 -19.01 0.38 11.89
N ILE A 71 -18.82 1.08 13.01
CA ILE A 71 -17.95 2.25 13.12
C ILE A 71 -16.50 1.90 12.70
N PRO A 72 -15.89 0.81 13.19
CA PRO A 72 -14.54 0.43 12.76
C PRO A 72 -14.47 0.12 11.27
N SER A 73 -15.46 -0.56 10.70
CA SER A 73 -15.46 -0.95 9.28
C SER A 73 -15.56 0.26 8.35
N PHE A 74 -16.39 1.24 8.72
CA PHE A 74 -16.52 2.50 8.02
C PHE A 74 -15.25 3.33 8.09
N VAL A 75 -14.65 3.46 9.29
CA VAL A 75 -13.36 4.15 9.48
C VAL A 75 -12.24 3.49 8.66
N CYS A 76 -12.18 2.16 8.62
CA CYS A 76 -11.20 1.43 7.81
C CYS A 76 -11.37 1.72 6.31
N SER A 77 -12.61 1.75 5.83
CA SER A 77 -12.91 2.07 4.42
C SER A 77 -12.49 3.50 4.07
N LEU A 78 -12.76 4.47 4.95
CA LEU A 78 -12.29 5.85 4.79
C LEU A 78 -10.76 5.94 4.73
N LEU A 79 -10.04 5.22 5.59
CA LEU A 79 -8.58 5.19 5.55
C LEU A 79 -8.05 4.63 4.21
N ALA A 80 -8.67 3.57 3.69
CA ALA A 80 -8.34 3.03 2.37
C ALA A 80 -8.66 4.00 1.22
N PHE A 81 -9.75 4.75 1.32
CA PHE A 81 -10.10 5.79 0.36
C PHE A 81 -9.06 6.91 0.31
N ILE A 82 -8.63 7.38 1.49
CA ILE A 82 -7.59 8.42 1.61
C ILE A 82 -6.26 7.88 1.10
N ALA A 83 -5.89 6.65 1.45
CA ALA A 83 -4.67 6.01 0.97
C ALA A 83 -4.62 5.93 -0.57
N GLY A 84 -5.69 5.45 -1.21
CA GLY A 84 -5.81 5.43 -2.67
C GLY A 84 -5.75 6.83 -3.30
N SER A 85 -6.35 7.84 -2.67
CA SER A 85 -6.28 9.24 -3.12
C SER A 85 -4.85 9.78 -3.08
N VAL A 86 -4.11 9.48 -2.00
CA VAL A 86 -2.69 9.86 -1.86
C VAL A 86 -1.81 9.08 -2.84
N ALA A 87 -2.12 7.82 -3.13
CA ALA A 87 -1.43 7.02 -4.14
C ALA A 87 -1.55 7.62 -5.55
N ILE A 88 -2.75 8.14 -5.91
CA ILE A 88 -2.94 8.88 -7.17
C ILE A 88 -2.09 10.16 -7.17
N ALA A 89 -2.04 10.89 -6.06
CA ALA A 89 -1.22 12.10 -5.95
C ALA A 89 0.29 11.82 -6.03
N ALA A 90 0.73 10.65 -5.55
CA ALA A 90 2.13 10.21 -5.57
C ALA A 90 2.68 9.97 -6.98
N LYS A 91 1.82 9.93 -8.02
CA LYS A 91 2.24 9.85 -9.43
C LYS A 91 3.18 11.00 -9.85
N ASN A 92 3.10 12.14 -9.18
CA ASN A 92 3.93 13.32 -9.49
C ASN A 92 5.37 13.19 -8.96
N LEU A 93 5.75 12.04 -8.36
CA LEU A 93 7.10 11.72 -7.88
C LEU A 93 7.72 12.74 -6.89
N HIS A 94 6.87 13.54 -6.25
CA HIS A 94 7.32 14.46 -5.21
C HIS A 94 7.65 13.66 -3.93
N LEU A 95 8.91 13.73 -3.49
CA LEU A 95 9.42 12.89 -2.39
C LEU A 95 8.58 12.95 -1.10
N PRO A 96 8.13 14.14 -0.64
CA PRO A 96 7.23 14.25 0.50
C PRO A 96 5.90 13.52 0.31
N THR A 97 5.28 13.64 -0.87
CA THR A 97 4.00 12.98 -1.19
C THR A 97 4.15 11.47 -1.22
N LEU A 98 5.30 10.98 -1.65
CA LEU A 98 5.60 9.56 -1.72
C LEU A 98 5.83 8.95 -0.31
N ARG A 99 6.44 9.72 0.60
CA ARG A 99 6.52 9.36 2.03
C ARG A 99 5.15 9.37 2.70
N ALA A 100 4.30 10.36 2.39
CA ALA A 100 2.93 10.40 2.88
C ALA A 100 2.11 9.20 2.38
N CYS A 101 2.25 8.84 1.09
CA CYS A 101 1.64 7.65 0.52
C CYS A 101 2.07 6.38 1.27
N LEU A 102 3.37 6.19 1.47
CA LEU A 102 3.90 5.04 2.21
C LEU A 102 3.31 4.96 3.64
N GLY A 103 3.23 6.09 4.35
CA GLY A 103 2.61 6.14 5.68
C GLY A 103 1.13 5.77 5.65
N MET A 104 0.37 6.33 4.72
CA MET A 104 -1.07 6.06 4.61
C MET A 104 -1.38 4.63 4.19
N GLU A 105 -0.58 4.02 3.32
CA GLU A 105 -0.75 2.60 2.95
C GLU A 105 -0.46 1.66 4.11
N ILE A 106 0.52 1.97 4.97
CA ILE A 106 0.77 1.18 6.19
C ILE A 106 -0.43 1.29 7.15
N VAL A 107 -0.93 2.51 7.37
CA VAL A 107 -2.10 2.73 8.23
C VAL A 107 -3.32 1.99 7.66
N SER A 108 -3.55 2.07 6.35
CA SER A 108 -4.63 1.37 5.67
C SER A 108 -4.50 -0.14 5.77
N PHE A 109 -3.29 -0.68 5.57
CA PHE A 109 -2.98 -2.10 5.76
C PHE A 109 -3.32 -2.59 7.17
N VAL A 110 -2.91 -1.86 8.20
CA VAL A 110 -3.22 -2.21 9.61
C VAL A 110 -4.72 -2.18 9.85
N ALA A 111 -5.40 -1.14 9.37
CA ALA A 111 -6.85 -1.00 9.47
C ALA A 111 -7.59 -2.18 8.78
N CYS A 112 -7.14 -2.58 7.58
CA CYS A 112 -7.69 -3.73 6.87
C CYS A 112 -7.57 -5.02 7.67
N LEU A 113 -6.43 -5.25 8.34
CA LEU A 113 -6.19 -6.44 9.15
C LEU A 113 -7.12 -6.51 10.38
N PHE A 114 -7.31 -5.37 11.06
CA PHE A 114 -8.26 -5.27 12.17
C PHE A 114 -9.70 -5.52 11.69
N ASN A 115 -10.12 -4.92 10.57
CA ASN A 115 -11.46 -5.13 10.00
C ASN A 115 -11.70 -6.61 9.64
N LEU A 116 -10.71 -7.27 9.02
CA LEU A 116 -10.77 -8.70 8.69
C LEU A 116 -10.95 -9.57 9.93
N SER A 117 -10.15 -9.31 10.97
CA SER A 117 -10.22 -10.06 12.23
C SER A 117 -11.59 -9.93 12.88
N PHE A 118 -12.16 -8.74 12.85
CA PHE A 118 -13.46 -8.45 13.44
C PHE A 118 -14.63 -9.07 12.68
N THR A 119 -14.61 -8.97 11.36
CA THR A 119 -15.60 -9.62 10.48
C THR A 119 -15.61 -11.13 10.69
N MET A 120 -14.43 -11.76 10.85
CA MET A 120 -14.33 -13.19 11.12
C MET A 120 -14.97 -13.58 12.46
N ILE A 121 -14.74 -12.81 13.52
CA ILE A 121 -15.36 -13.05 14.84
C ILE A 121 -16.88 -12.97 14.74
N LYS A 122 -17.41 -11.95 14.05
CA LYS A 122 -18.87 -11.76 13.86
C LYS A 122 -19.51 -12.92 13.10
N MET A 123 -18.85 -13.41 12.06
CA MET A 123 -19.31 -14.54 11.25
C MET A 123 -19.38 -15.84 12.07
N MET A 124 -18.45 -16.02 13.01
CA MET A 124 -18.46 -17.15 13.94
C MET A 124 -19.62 -17.05 14.95
N ASP A 125 -19.85 -15.85 15.51
CA ASP A 125 -20.88 -15.61 16.52
C ASP A 125 -22.30 -15.83 15.96
N LEU A 126 -22.56 -15.35 14.74
CA LEU A 126 -23.83 -15.57 14.04
C LEU A 126 -24.06 -17.07 13.77
N ARG A 127 -23.00 -17.82 13.46
CA ARG A 127 -23.10 -19.27 13.21
C ARG A 127 -23.46 -20.04 14.48
N VAL A 128 -22.95 -19.63 15.64
CA VAL A 128 -23.28 -20.25 16.93
C VAL A 128 -24.71 -19.93 17.35
N PHE A 129 -25.16 -18.67 17.14
CA PHE A 129 -26.50 -18.24 17.54
C PHE A 129 -27.63 -19.04 16.85
N CYS A 130 -27.56 -19.27 15.54
CA CYS A 130 -28.59 -20.06 14.85
C CYS A 130 -28.57 -21.56 15.22
N TYR A 131 -27.44 -22.10 15.71
CA TYR A 131 -27.34 -23.52 16.11
C TYR A 131 -28.02 -23.78 17.47
N GLY A 132 -28.31 -22.74 18.25
CA GLY A 132 -28.93 -22.85 19.57
C GLY A 132 -30.46 -22.80 19.58
N PHE A 133 -31.11 -22.65 18.42
CA PHE A 133 -32.57 -22.67 18.32
C PHE A 133 -33.05 -24.06 17.90
N ASP A 134 -33.73 -24.75 18.82
CA ASP A 134 -34.33 -26.09 18.64
C ASP A 134 -35.81 -25.99 18.24
N ASP A 135 -36.19 -24.89 17.59
CA ASP A 135 -37.58 -24.59 17.20
C ASP A 135 -37.76 -24.86 15.69
N ASP A 136 -38.53 -25.91 15.38
CA ASP A 136 -38.75 -26.46 14.02
C ASP A 136 -39.22 -25.42 12.99
N GLN A 137 -39.89 -24.34 13.43
CA GLN A 137 -40.35 -23.28 12.52
C GLN A 137 -39.32 -22.17 12.31
N LEU A 138 -38.44 -21.94 13.28
CA LEU A 138 -37.47 -20.84 13.26
C LEU A 138 -36.13 -21.27 12.65
N GLU A 139 -35.76 -22.55 12.77
CA GLU A 139 -34.56 -23.12 12.18
C GLU A 139 -34.42 -22.85 10.66
N PRO A 140 -35.43 -23.14 9.80
CA PRO A 140 -35.28 -22.94 8.35
C PRO A 140 -35.13 -21.46 7.98
N TRP A 141 -35.82 -20.56 8.72
CA TRP A 141 -35.71 -19.12 8.50
C TRP A 141 -34.36 -18.55 8.95
N CYS A 142 -33.85 -19.01 10.11
CA CYS A 142 -32.51 -18.64 10.61
C CYS A 142 -31.43 -19.11 9.64
N ARG A 143 -31.53 -20.37 9.18
CA ARG A 143 -30.55 -20.98 8.28
C ARG A 143 -30.49 -20.30 6.92
N ASN A 144 -31.65 -19.94 6.34
CA ASN A 144 -31.69 -19.22 5.07
C ASN A 144 -31.13 -17.80 5.19
N THR A 145 -31.49 -17.09 6.26
CA THR A 145 -30.99 -15.73 6.54
C THR A 145 -29.48 -15.75 6.82
N GLN A 146 -29.00 -16.73 7.57
CA GLN A 146 -27.59 -16.95 7.84
C GLN A 146 -26.80 -17.27 6.57
N ALA A 147 -27.33 -18.13 5.69
CA ALA A 147 -26.69 -18.44 4.42
C ALA A 147 -26.49 -17.17 3.58
N GLY A 148 -27.54 -16.34 3.46
CA GLY A 148 -27.45 -15.05 2.76
C GLY A 148 -26.42 -14.10 3.38
N HIS A 149 -26.41 -13.98 4.71
CA HIS A 149 -25.44 -13.14 5.43
C HIS A 149 -24.01 -13.61 5.24
N VAL A 150 -23.77 -14.93 5.32
CA VAL A 150 -22.44 -15.52 5.16
C VAL A 150 -21.91 -15.29 3.75
N HIS A 151 -22.72 -15.47 2.72
CA HIS A 151 -22.31 -15.23 1.34
C HIS A 151 -21.91 -13.77 1.11
N PHE A 152 -22.74 -12.83 1.58
CA PHE A 152 -22.47 -11.40 1.43
C PHE A 152 -21.21 -10.95 2.17
N PHE A 153 -21.03 -11.36 3.42
CA PHE A 153 -19.83 -11.01 4.18
C PHE A 153 -18.57 -11.69 3.64
N THR A 154 -18.69 -12.87 3.04
CA THR A 154 -17.58 -13.51 2.33
C THR A 154 -17.16 -12.66 1.13
N GLU A 155 -18.10 -12.15 0.34
CA GLU A 155 -17.81 -11.24 -0.78
C GLU A 155 -17.10 -9.96 -0.30
N LEU A 156 -17.59 -9.31 0.76
CA LEU A 156 -16.93 -8.15 1.35
C LEU A 156 -15.52 -8.46 1.86
N THR A 157 -15.31 -9.67 2.40
CA THR A 157 -14.00 -10.11 2.87
C THR A 157 -13.01 -10.24 1.71
N VAL A 158 -13.45 -10.74 0.55
CA VAL A 158 -12.60 -10.80 -0.66
C VAL A 158 -12.16 -9.41 -1.09
N ILE A 159 -13.05 -8.42 -1.03
CA ILE A 159 -12.74 -7.02 -1.33
C ILE A 159 -11.71 -6.46 -0.34
N GLN A 160 -11.86 -6.77 0.95
CA GLN A 160 -10.90 -6.36 1.97
C GLN A 160 -9.51 -6.98 1.74
N VAL A 161 -9.45 -8.24 1.32
CA VAL A 161 -8.20 -8.92 0.95
C VAL A 161 -7.56 -8.29 -0.29
N ALA A 162 -8.37 -7.89 -1.27
CA ALA A 162 -7.88 -7.16 -2.44
C ALA A 162 -7.29 -5.79 -2.05
N LEU A 163 -7.98 -5.03 -1.20
CA LEU A 163 -7.47 -3.76 -0.66
C LEU A 163 -6.14 -3.96 0.08
N PHE A 164 -6.04 -5.00 0.90
CA PHE A 164 -4.81 -5.37 1.60
C PHE A 164 -3.65 -5.67 0.63
N ALA A 165 -3.90 -6.46 -0.43
CA ALA A 165 -2.89 -6.79 -1.43
C ALA A 165 -2.42 -5.55 -2.21
N ILE A 166 -3.35 -4.64 -2.55
CA ILE A 166 -3.04 -3.37 -3.22
C ILE A 166 -2.15 -2.51 -2.31
N SER A 167 -2.50 -2.38 -1.02
CA SER A 167 -1.68 -1.60 -0.08
C SER A 167 -0.27 -2.14 0.08
N ILE A 168 -0.09 -3.46 0.20
CA ILE A 168 1.26 -4.07 0.23
C ILE A 168 2.04 -3.73 -1.03
N THR A 169 1.39 -3.87 -2.19
CA THR A 169 2.00 -3.61 -3.49
C THR A 169 2.47 -2.16 -3.59
N LEU A 170 1.62 -1.20 -3.19
CA LEU A 170 1.95 0.22 -3.15
C LEU A 170 3.07 0.54 -2.15
N VAL A 171 3.10 -0.08 -0.97
CA VAL A 171 4.20 0.07 -0.01
C VAL A 171 5.51 -0.42 -0.60
N CYS A 172 5.54 -1.61 -1.21
CA CYS A 172 6.75 -2.15 -1.83
C CYS A 172 7.29 -1.26 -2.94
N TYR A 173 6.40 -0.70 -3.76
CA TYR A 173 6.76 0.23 -4.81
C TYR A 173 7.24 1.57 -4.25
N ALA A 174 6.51 2.15 -3.30
CA ALA A 174 6.85 3.42 -2.69
C ALA A 174 8.18 3.35 -1.93
N ALA A 175 8.41 2.29 -1.15
CA ALA A 175 9.64 2.08 -0.39
C ALA A 175 10.87 2.01 -1.31
N LYS A 176 10.76 1.30 -2.45
CA LYS A 176 11.83 1.26 -3.47
C LYS A 176 12.16 2.66 -3.99
N VAL A 177 11.16 3.50 -4.25
CA VAL A 177 11.38 4.87 -4.77
C VAL A 177 11.94 5.81 -3.71
N VAL A 178 11.46 5.75 -2.45
CA VAL A 178 12.00 6.56 -1.36
C VAL A 178 13.48 6.26 -1.13
N ASN A 179 13.88 4.98 -1.16
CA ASN A 179 15.27 4.60 -0.97
C ASN A 179 16.17 5.07 -2.15
N CYS A 180 15.61 5.26 -3.34
CA CYS A 180 16.35 5.71 -4.53
C CYS A 180 16.38 7.24 -4.70
N CYS A 181 15.32 7.93 -4.29
CA CYS A 181 15.18 9.39 -4.49
C CYS A 181 15.39 10.20 -3.22
N GLY A 182 15.53 9.54 -2.06
CA GLY A 182 15.82 10.18 -0.79
C GLY A 182 17.11 10.99 -0.83
N PRO A 183 17.26 11.97 0.08
CA PRO A 183 18.53 12.67 0.23
C PRO A 183 19.63 11.62 0.38
N ALA A 184 20.63 11.66 -0.51
CA ALA A 184 21.73 10.71 -0.48
C ALA A 184 22.30 10.69 0.95
N PRO A 185 22.54 9.51 1.54
CA PRO A 185 23.44 9.45 2.69
C PRO A 185 24.68 10.22 2.27
N ARG A 186 25.18 11.14 3.10
CA ARG A 186 26.39 11.91 2.81
C ARG A 186 27.52 10.92 2.50
N VAL A 187 27.67 10.54 1.23
CA VAL A 187 28.66 9.57 0.80
C VAL A 187 30.00 10.30 0.91
N PRO A 188 30.93 9.82 1.75
CA PRO A 188 32.22 10.45 1.84
C PRO A 188 32.87 10.37 0.46
N VAL A 189 33.28 11.53 -0.05
CA VAL A 189 34.11 11.61 -1.25
C VAL A 189 35.44 10.97 -0.88
N ILE A 190 35.69 9.75 -1.36
CA ILE A 190 37.00 9.12 -1.22
C ILE A 190 37.89 9.69 -2.33
N THR A 191 38.75 10.66 -1.98
CA THR A 191 39.80 11.11 -2.88
C THR A 191 40.97 10.14 -2.78
N ILE A 192 41.21 9.36 -3.83
CA ILE A 192 42.42 8.53 -3.93
C ILE A 192 43.51 9.38 -4.61
N PRO A 193 44.62 9.70 -3.92
CA PRO A 193 45.76 10.30 -4.59
C PRO A 193 46.38 9.28 -5.56
N ALA A 194 46.55 9.66 -6.82
CA ALA A 194 47.23 8.84 -7.81
C ALA A 194 48.71 8.66 -7.44
N ALA A 195 49.26 7.47 -7.69
CA ALA A 195 50.64 7.15 -7.39
C ALA A 195 51.62 8.09 -8.11
N PRO A 196 52.67 8.58 -7.43
CA PRO A 196 53.61 9.53 -8.03
C PRO A 196 54.39 8.88 -9.18
N ALA A 197 54.54 9.63 -10.27
CA ALA A 197 55.30 9.21 -11.44
C ALA A 197 56.79 9.01 -11.07
N PRO A 198 57.47 8.00 -11.63
CA PRO A 198 58.88 7.75 -11.35
C PRO A 198 59.76 8.91 -11.87
N PRO A 199 60.82 9.28 -11.13
CA PRO A 199 61.68 10.40 -11.47
C PRO A 199 62.46 10.15 -12.78
N GLN A 200 62.53 11.18 -13.62
CA GLN A 200 63.41 11.28 -14.80
C GLN A 200 64.79 11.82 -14.40
#